data_AF-A0A1B8QYQ2-F1
#
_entry.id   AF-A0A1B8QYQ2-F1
#
_cell.length_a   1.000
_cell.length_b   1.000
_cell.length_c   1.000
_cell.angle_alpha   90.00
_cell.angle_beta   90.00
_cell.angle_gamma   90.00
#
_symmetry.space_group_name_H-M   'P 1'
#
loop_
_entity.id
_entity.type
_entity.pdbx_description
1 polymer ?
#
loop_
_entity_poly.entity_id
_entity_poly.type
_entity_poly.pdbx_seq_one_letter_code
_entity_poly.pdbx_strand_id
1 'polypeptide(L)'
;MGMKKVIIEMIENIPGGKSAVAGFLGFSEAELNNRLYHTKGQRFKNEELIALQLEYGCTDFIEELCRSAGGHFVPAPVASELDSVEISTLQLRELSARGLLFEVLEKALADGEITSDEEDTIRKLLNKHLAATQHSIECVISLNKRQ
;
A
#
# COMPACT_ATOMS: atom_id res chain seq x y z
N MET A 1 -10.08 -6.63 5.04
CA MET A 1 -9.32 -7.83 4.57
C MET A 1 -8.29 -8.23 5.63
N GLY A 2 -8.02 -9.52 5.89
CA GLY A 2 -7.05 -9.91 6.92
C GLY A 2 -5.59 -9.79 6.47
N MET A 3 -4.69 -9.33 7.35
CA MET A 3 -3.24 -9.11 7.09
C MET A 3 -2.56 -10.27 6.35
N LYS A 4 -2.90 -11.52 6.68
CA LYS A 4 -2.36 -12.72 6.00
C LYS A 4 -2.64 -12.70 4.50
N LYS A 5 -3.85 -12.32 4.09
CA LYS A 5 -4.26 -12.29 2.69
C LYS A 5 -3.49 -11.20 1.94
N VAL A 6 -3.32 -10.02 2.55
CA VAL A 6 -2.50 -8.92 2.01
C VAL A 6 -1.07 -9.38 1.74
N ILE A 7 -0.43 -10.04 2.70
CA ILE A 7 0.96 -10.52 2.52
C ILE A 7 1.07 -11.55 1.39
N ILE A 8 0.08 -12.45 1.26
CA ILE A 8 0.06 -13.45 0.17
C ILE A 8 -0.07 -12.74 -1.18
N GLU A 9 -1.06 -11.87 -1.34
CA GLU A 9 -1.30 -11.14 -2.61
C GLU A 9 -0.11 -10.24 -2.96
N MET A 10 0.47 -9.56 -1.98
CA MET A 10 1.69 -8.77 -2.14
C MET A 10 2.83 -9.62 -2.72
N ILE A 11 3.09 -10.80 -2.17
CA ILE A 11 4.16 -11.70 -2.64
C ILE A 11 3.84 -12.29 -4.03
N GLU A 12 2.56 -12.55 -4.33
CA GLU A 12 2.14 -13.05 -5.64
C GLU A 12 2.30 -11.99 -6.75
N ASN A 13 2.17 -10.71 -6.41
CA ASN A 13 2.37 -9.59 -7.33
C ASN A 13 3.85 -9.22 -7.54
N ILE A 14 4.77 -9.71 -6.71
CA ILE A 14 6.20 -9.49 -6.88
C ILE A 14 6.71 -10.25 -8.12
N PRO A 15 7.51 -9.62 -9.01
CA PRO A 15 8.16 -10.33 -10.12
C PRO A 15 8.98 -11.53 -9.65
N GLY A 16 8.70 -12.71 -10.20
CA GLY A 16 9.32 -13.98 -9.75
C GLY A 16 8.66 -14.61 -8.51
N GLY A 17 7.66 -13.94 -7.93
CA GLY A 17 6.76 -14.44 -6.90
C GLY A 17 7.47 -15.04 -5.69
N LYS A 18 6.93 -16.17 -5.20
CA LYS A 18 7.45 -16.87 -4.01
C LYS A 18 8.92 -17.26 -4.12
N SER A 19 9.39 -17.67 -5.30
CA SER A 19 10.78 -18.14 -5.46
C SER A 19 11.78 -16.99 -5.32
N ALA A 20 11.49 -15.83 -5.93
CA ALA A 20 12.29 -14.62 -5.78
C ALA A 20 12.32 -14.12 -4.33
N VAL A 21 11.16 -14.09 -3.68
CA VAL A 21 11.02 -13.68 -2.28
C VAL A 21 11.78 -14.61 -1.33
N ALA A 22 11.69 -15.93 -1.54
CA ALA A 22 12.42 -16.91 -0.75
C ALA A 22 13.94 -16.70 -0.89
N GLY A 23 14.43 -16.56 -2.13
CA GLY A 23 15.84 -16.28 -2.40
C GLY A 23 16.33 -14.99 -1.75
N PHE A 24 15.58 -13.90 -1.86
CA PHE A 24 15.92 -12.60 -1.28
C PHE A 24 15.99 -12.66 0.26
N LEU A 25 15.04 -13.32 0.91
CA LEU A 25 15.02 -13.47 2.37
C LEU A 25 15.95 -14.56 2.90
N GLY A 26 16.65 -15.29 2.02
CA GLY A 26 17.50 -16.41 2.40
C GLY A 26 16.73 -17.62 2.95
N PHE A 27 15.48 -17.79 2.52
CA PHE A 27 14.62 -18.93 2.87
C PHE A 27 14.60 -19.97 1.75
N SER A 28 14.38 -21.22 2.13
CA SER A 28 13.82 -22.21 1.22
C SER A 28 12.34 -21.90 0.91
N GLU A 29 11.82 -22.40 -0.21
CA GLU A 29 10.40 -22.27 -0.53
C GLU A 29 9.49 -22.90 0.54
N ALA A 30 9.96 -23.97 1.20
CA ALA A 30 9.24 -24.59 2.32
C ALA A 30 9.17 -23.66 3.54
N GLU A 31 10.27 -23.00 3.89
CA GLU A 31 10.31 -22.02 4.97
C GLU A 31 9.45 -20.79 4.70
N LEU A 32 9.41 -20.33 3.44
CA LEU A 32 8.53 -19.25 3.02
C LEU A 32 7.06 -19.67 3.16
N ASN A 33 6.68 -20.82 2.61
CA ASN A 33 5.31 -21.32 2.70
C ASN A 33 4.87 -21.53 4.15
N ASN A 34 5.76 -22.01 5.02
CA ASN A 34 5.47 -22.13 6.44
C ASN A 34 5.08 -20.78 7.08
N ARG A 35 5.78 -19.69 6.72
CA ARG A 35 5.44 -18.34 7.21
C ARG A 35 4.18 -17.79 6.57
N LEU A 36 3.97 -18.00 5.26
CA LEU A 36 2.75 -17.57 4.56
C LEU A 36 1.48 -18.20 5.18
N TYR A 37 1.55 -19.48 5.52
CA TYR A 37 0.38 -20.22 6.02
C TYR A 37 0.31 -20.35 7.54
N HIS A 38 1.24 -19.73 8.28
CA HIS A 38 1.38 -19.83 9.73
C HIS A 38 1.58 -21.27 10.24
N THR A 39 2.24 -22.12 9.45
CA THR A 39 2.53 -23.52 9.79
C THR A 39 3.42 -23.57 11.03
N LYS A 40 2.97 -24.30 12.05
CA LYS A 40 3.66 -24.41 13.35
C LYS A 40 3.93 -23.04 14.00
N GLY A 41 3.08 -22.04 13.76
CA GLY A 41 3.20 -20.71 14.34
C GLY A 41 4.30 -19.83 13.73
N GLN A 42 4.95 -20.26 12.64
CA GLN A 42 5.94 -19.45 11.94
C GLN A 42 5.26 -18.24 11.28
N ARG A 43 5.84 -17.05 11.43
CA ARG A 43 5.36 -15.80 10.84
C ARG A 43 6.55 -15.02 10.30
N PHE A 44 6.28 -14.13 9.35
CA PHE A 44 7.25 -13.12 8.98
C PHE A 44 7.46 -12.14 10.14
N LYS A 45 8.68 -11.64 10.25
CA LYS A 45 8.99 -10.47 11.06
C LYS A 45 8.65 -9.20 10.29
N ASN A 46 8.40 -8.10 11.00
CA ASN A 46 8.11 -6.83 10.34
C ASN A 46 9.29 -6.37 9.47
N GLU A 47 10.52 -6.58 9.92
CA GLU A 47 11.73 -6.21 9.19
C GLU A 47 11.86 -6.97 7.87
N GLU A 48 11.43 -8.24 7.83
CA GLU A 48 11.42 -9.06 6.61
C GLU A 48 10.42 -8.51 5.58
N LEU A 49 9.21 -8.15 6.04
CA LEU A 49 8.17 -7.58 5.17
C LEU A 49 8.53 -6.16 4.70
N ILE A 50 9.14 -5.34 5.56
CA ILE A 50 9.65 -4.02 5.19
C ILE A 50 10.78 -4.15 4.17
N ALA A 51 11.71 -5.09 4.35
CA ALA A 51 12.79 -5.33 3.39
C ALA A 51 12.25 -5.71 2.01
N LEU A 52 11.22 -6.56 1.94
CA LEU A 52 10.56 -6.90 0.67
C LEU A 52 9.94 -5.68 0.00
N GLN A 53 9.22 -4.85 0.75
CA GLN A 53 8.60 -3.64 0.22
C GLN A 53 9.64 -2.67 -0.37
N LEU A 54 10.79 -2.51 0.30
CA LEU A 54 11.87 -1.65 -0.17
C LEU A 54 12.56 -2.22 -1.43
N GLU A 55 12.80 -3.53 -1.46
CA GLU A 55 13.45 -4.19 -2.61
C GLU A 55 12.56 -4.17 -3.86
N TYR A 56 11.27 -4.47 -3.70
CA TYR A 56 10.36 -4.68 -4.81
C TYR A 56 9.44 -3.48 -5.10
N GLY A 57 9.58 -2.38 -4.35
CA GLY A 57 8.84 -1.15 -4.58
C GLY A 57 7.33 -1.26 -4.33
N CYS A 58 6.90 -2.09 -3.38
CA CYS A 58 5.49 -2.25 -2.99
C CYS A 58 5.22 -1.73 -1.58
N THR A 59 3.95 -1.46 -1.24
CA THR A 59 3.55 -0.81 0.02
C THR A 59 2.38 -1.51 0.73
N ASP A 60 1.90 -2.64 0.22
CA ASP A 60 0.67 -3.30 0.66
C ASP A 60 0.66 -3.64 2.16
N PHE A 61 1.79 -4.16 2.68
CA PHE A 61 1.91 -4.53 4.09
C PHE A 61 1.87 -3.31 5.01
N ILE A 62 2.64 -2.27 4.72
CA ILE A 62 2.69 -1.08 5.59
C ILE A 62 1.37 -0.30 5.52
N GLU A 63 0.74 -0.25 4.35
CA GLU A 63 -0.59 0.35 4.18
C GLU A 63 -1.65 -0.39 5.01
N GLU A 64 -1.68 -1.71 4.96
CA GLU A 64 -2.59 -2.53 5.78
C GLU A 64 -2.30 -2.36 7.27
N LEU A 65 -1.02 -2.33 7.66
CA LEU A 65 -0.62 -2.17 9.05
C LEU A 65 -1.11 -0.82 9.61
N CYS A 66 -0.86 0.27 8.89
CA CYS A 66 -1.37 1.59 9.26
C CYS A 66 -2.90 1.61 9.30
N ARG A 67 -3.59 1.03 8.29
CA ARG A 67 -5.06 0.97 8.27
C ARG A 67 -5.62 0.24 9.48
N SER A 68 -5.02 -0.88 9.86
CA SER A 68 -5.44 -1.67 11.04
C SER A 68 -5.30 -0.90 12.36
N ALA A 69 -4.42 0.11 12.40
CA ALA A 69 -4.24 1.02 13.52
C ALA A 69 -5.05 2.33 13.40
N GLY A 70 -5.88 2.48 12.36
CA GLY A 70 -6.67 3.70 12.11
C GLY A 70 -5.91 4.83 11.41
N GLY A 71 -4.73 4.56 10.84
CA GLY A 71 -3.92 5.50 10.08
C GLY A 71 -3.81 5.16 8.60
N HIS A 72 -2.92 5.86 7.90
CA HIS A 72 -2.51 5.60 6.52
C HIS A 72 -1.00 5.83 6.37
N PHE A 73 -0.39 5.12 5.44
CA PHE A 73 1.02 5.28 5.11
C PHE A 73 1.17 6.38 4.05
N VAL A 74 2.16 7.26 4.22
CA VAL A 74 2.53 8.28 3.23
C VAL A 74 4.01 8.13 2.92
N PRO A 75 4.39 7.72 1.69
CA PRO A 75 5.79 7.61 1.33
C PRO A 75 6.44 9.00 1.31
N ALA A 76 7.69 9.06 1.78
CA ALA A 76 8.47 10.27 1.70
C ALA A 76 8.80 10.60 0.23
N PRO A 77 8.79 11.88 -0.16
CA PRO A 77 9.22 12.29 -1.50
C PRO A 77 10.70 12.00 -1.71
N VAL A 78 11.05 11.40 -2.85
CA VAL A 78 12.45 11.19 -3.28
C VAL A 78 12.87 12.38 -4.13
N ALA A 79 13.59 13.35 -3.54
CA ALA A 79 13.91 14.62 -4.19
C ALA A 79 14.67 14.50 -5.52
N SER A 80 15.44 13.43 -5.72
CA SER A 80 16.16 13.16 -6.97
C SER A 80 15.27 12.72 -8.13
N GLU A 81 14.02 12.34 -7.83
CA GLU A 81 13.01 11.83 -8.78
C GLU A 81 11.81 12.80 -8.84
N LEU A 82 12.05 14.10 -8.63
CA LEU A 82 11.00 15.12 -8.68
C LEU A 82 11.32 16.21 -9.71
N ASP A 83 10.46 16.31 -10.72
CA ASP A 83 10.34 17.42 -11.66
C ASP A 83 8.88 17.95 -11.78
N SER A 84 8.68 19.02 -12.54
CA SER A 84 7.36 19.65 -12.72
C SER A 84 6.33 18.78 -13.45
N VAL A 85 6.80 17.89 -14.34
CA VAL A 85 5.94 16.95 -15.08
C VAL A 85 5.49 15.83 -14.16
N GLU A 86 6.37 15.37 -13.28
CA GLU A 86 6.10 14.39 -12.23
C GLU A 86 5.08 14.93 -11.23
N ILE A 87 5.17 16.19 -10.79
CA ILE A 87 4.16 16.80 -9.91
C ILE A 87 2.78 16.84 -10.57
N SER A 88 2.70 17.27 -11.84
CA SER A 88 1.42 17.32 -12.56
C SER A 88 0.79 15.93 -12.66
N THR A 89 1.62 14.90 -12.88
CA THR A 89 1.20 13.50 -12.89
C THR A 89 0.71 13.02 -11.52
N LEU A 90 1.40 13.39 -10.44
CA LEU A 90 1.00 13.07 -9.06
C LEU A 90 -0.34 13.71 -8.70
N GLN A 91 -0.56 14.97 -9.08
CA GLN A 91 -1.84 15.66 -8.87
C GLN A 91 -2.99 15.00 -9.66
N LEU A 92 -2.75 14.60 -10.90
CA LEU A 92 -3.75 13.85 -11.67
C LEU A 92 -4.09 12.51 -11.03
N ARG A 93 -3.09 11.80 -10.48
CA ARG A 93 -3.32 10.53 -9.74
C ARG A 93 -4.09 10.75 -8.45
N GLU A 94 -3.81 11.83 -7.72
CA GLU A 94 -4.57 12.22 -6.53
C GLU A 94 -6.05 12.46 -6.87
N LEU A 95 -6.33 13.27 -7.90
CA LEU A 95 -7.68 13.55 -8.36
C LEU A 95 -8.42 12.28 -8.82
N SER A 96 -7.71 11.37 -9.50
CA SER A 96 -8.27 10.08 -9.90
C SER A 96 -8.63 9.20 -8.70
N ALA A 97 -7.76 9.13 -7.69
CA ALA A 97 -8.05 8.41 -6.45
C ALA A 97 -9.26 9.00 -5.72
N ARG A 98 -9.38 10.33 -5.71
CA ARG A 98 -10.56 11.03 -5.16
C ARG A 98 -11.83 10.70 -5.94
N GLY A 99 -11.76 10.72 -7.27
CA GLY A 99 -12.89 10.36 -8.13
C GLY A 99 -13.41 8.94 -7.85
N LEU A 100 -12.50 7.97 -7.76
CA LEU A 100 -12.84 6.58 -7.43
C LEU A 100 -13.50 6.45 -6.06
N LEU A 101 -13.01 7.18 -5.04
CA LEU A 101 -13.63 7.20 -3.71
C LEU A 101 -15.09 7.65 -3.79
N PHE A 102 -15.36 8.75 -4.48
CA PHE A 102 -16.73 9.29 -4.56
C PHE A 102 -17.65 8.42 -5.42
N GLU A 103 -17.14 7.78 -6.48
CA GLU A 103 -17.91 6.82 -7.27
C GLU A 103 -18.34 5.62 -6.42
N VAL A 104 -17.44 5.07 -5.62
CA VAL A 104 -17.75 3.93 -4.73
C VAL A 104 -18.69 4.35 -3.61
N LEU A 105 -18.50 5.56 -3.06
CA LEU A 105 -19.41 6.10 -2.04
C LEU A 105 -20.82 6.29 -2.58
N GLU A 106 -20.97 6.82 -3.79
CA GLU A 106 -22.28 6.98 -4.45
C GLU A 106 -22.97 5.62 -4.64
N LYS A 107 -22.23 4.61 -5.11
CA LYS A 107 -22.74 3.24 -5.27
C LYS A 107 -23.18 2.61 -3.95
N ALA A 108 -22.37 2.75 -2.90
CA ALA A 108 -22.66 2.19 -1.58
C ALA A 108 -23.83 2.90 -0.86
N LEU A 109 -24.24 4.09 -1.31
CA LEU A 109 -25.39 4.81 -0.76
C LEU A 109 -26.69 4.52 -1.53
N ALA A 110 -26.63 3.76 -2.63
CA ALA A 110 -27.76 3.59 -3.55
C ALA A 110 -28.96 2.85 -2.94
N ASP A 111 -28.74 1.95 -1.98
CA ASP A 111 -29.78 1.21 -1.25
C ASP A 111 -30.11 1.84 0.13
N GLY A 112 -29.39 2.89 0.51
CA GLY A 112 -29.61 3.64 1.76
C GLY A 112 -28.90 3.07 2.99
N GLU A 113 -28.12 1.99 2.87
CA GLU A 113 -27.40 1.39 4.00
C GLU A 113 -25.95 1.05 3.61
N ILE A 114 -24.98 1.46 4.43
CA ILE A 114 -23.58 1.07 4.23
C ILE A 114 -23.32 -0.23 5.00
N THR A 115 -23.01 -1.30 4.27
CA THR A 115 -22.59 -2.57 4.87
C THR A 115 -21.16 -2.50 5.41
N SER A 116 -20.77 -3.45 6.27
CA SER A 116 -19.39 -3.49 6.81
C SER A 116 -18.31 -3.71 5.73
N ASP A 117 -18.63 -4.43 4.66
CA ASP A 117 -17.69 -4.67 3.55
C ASP A 117 -17.52 -3.40 2.68
N GLU A 118 -18.60 -2.65 2.46
CA GLU A 118 -18.55 -1.34 1.81
C GLU A 118 -17.80 -0.33 2.66
N GLU A 119 -18.04 -0.33 3.98
CA GLU A 119 -17.30 0.51 4.91
C GLU A 119 -15.78 0.24 4.85
N ASP A 120 -15.34 -1.03 4.86
CA ASP A 120 -13.92 -1.39 4.71
C ASP A 120 -13.36 -0.89 3.36
N THR A 121 -14.16 -0.98 2.29
CA THR A 121 -13.76 -0.53 0.95
C THR A 121 -13.65 1.00 0.86
N ILE A 122 -14.63 1.72 1.39
CA ILE A 122 -14.65 3.19 1.45
C ILE A 122 -13.46 3.69 2.27
N ARG A 123 -13.20 3.10 3.44
CA ARG A 123 -12.07 3.49 4.29
C ARG A 123 -10.72 3.28 3.60
N LYS A 124 -10.56 2.20 2.83
CA LYS A 124 -9.35 1.97 2.02
C LYS A 124 -9.16 3.07 0.97
N LEU A 125 -10.22 3.39 0.22
CA LEU A 125 -10.16 4.41 -0.82
C LEU A 125 -9.93 5.81 -0.24
N LEU A 126 -10.52 6.10 0.93
CA LEU A 126 -10.30 7.33 1.67
C LEU A 126 -8.83 7.47 2.07
N ASN A 127 -8.25 6.43 2.69
CA ASN A 127 -6.84 6.43 3.06
C ASN A 127 -5.92 6.61 1.85
N LYS A 128 -6.23 5.95 0.72
CA LYS A 128 -5.46 6.10 -0.52
C LYS A 128 -5.49 7.53 -1.07
N HIS A 129 -6.67 8.16 -1.09
CA HIS A 129 -6.82 9.56 -1.52
C HIS A 129 -6.09 10.53 -0.58
N LEU A 130 -6.23 10.36 0.73
CA LEU A 130 -5.55 11.21 1.72
C LEU A 130 -4.03 11.09 1.61
N ALA A 131 -3.51 9.86 1.48
CA ALA A 131 -2.08 9.62 1.29
C ALA A 131 -1.55 10.25 -0.01
N ALA A 132 -2.28 10.11 -1.12
CA ALA A 132 -1.92 10.74 -2.39
C ALA A 132 -1.93 12.27 -2.32
N THR A 133 -2.91 12.84 -1.60
CA THR A 133 -3.00 14.28 -1.36
C THR A 133 -1.79 14.77 -0.57
N GLN A 134 -1.51 14.13 0.57
CA GLN A 134 -0.37 14.52 1.39
C GLN A 134 0.95 14.35 0.63
N HIS A 135 1.15 13.24 -0.08
CA HIS A 135 2.35 13.00 -0.87
C HIS A 135 2.56 14.06 -1.95
N SER A 136 1.50 14.44 -2.69
CA SER A 136 1.56 15.52 -3.69
C SER A 136 2.02 16.85 -3.07
N ILE A 137 1.50 17.20 -1.88
CA ILE A 137 1.91 18.41 -1.16
C ILE A 137 3.37 18.32 -0.69
N GLU A 138 3.79 17.19 -0.13
CA GLU A 138 5.18 16.96 0.29
C GLU A 138 6.16 17.05 -0.88
N CYS A 139 5.81 16.52 -2.06
CA CYS A 139 6.60 16.67 -3.28
C CYS A 139 6.75 18.13 -3.70
N VAL A 140 5.66 18.92 -3.67
CA VAL A 140 5.69 20.35 -3.96
C VAL A 140 6.59 21.09 -2.95
N ILE A 141 6.49 20.78 -1.67
CA ILE A 141 7.36 21.36 -0.64
C ILE A 141 8.82 21.02 -0.92
N SER A 142 9.13 19.75 -1.17
CA SER A 142 10.49 19.25 -1.40
C SER A 142 11.15 19.92 -2.62
N LEU A 143 10.43 20.05 -3.74
CA LEU A 143 10.93 20.68 -4.96
C LEU A 143 11.21 22.19 -4.79
N ASN A 144 10.38 22.88 -4.01
CA ASN A 144 10.43 24.35 -3.90
C ASN A 144 11.21 24.83 -2.66
N LYS A 145 11.70 23.92 -1.83
CA LYS A 145 12.53 24.25 -0.67
C LYS A 145 13.91 24.68 -1.15
N ARG A 146 14.34 25.89 -0.80
CA ARG A 146 15.72 26.34 -1.04
C ARG A 146 16.68 25.41 -0.29
N GLN A 147 17.72 24.93 -0.98
CA GLN A 147 18.85 24.23 -0.36
C GLN A 147 19.63 25.17 0.58
#